data_AF-A0A387BQR4-F1
#
_entry.id   AF-A0A387BQR4-F1
#
_cell.length_a   1.000
_cell.length_b   1.000
_cell.length_c   1.000
_cell.angle_alpha   90.00
_cell.angle_beta   90.00
_cell.angle_gamma   90.00
#
_symmetry.space_group_name_H-M   'P 1'
#
loop_
_entity.id
_entity.type
_entity.pdbx_description
1 polymer ?
#
loop_
_entity_poly.entity_id
_entity_poly.type
_entity_poly.pdbx_seq_one_letter_code
_entity_poly.pdbx_strand_id
1 'polypeptide(L)'
;MTISLEEARQLIGGDKLVALREIAEILEIGVPSVRQKAYRGQLPIPLLPRTSSGAPYVARAADVLAYVEGHGRADDTEPPEDPYAEPTKSDLELLSESLGRDAATLRRLASDAPEPDRGALRRQADRIDRKRRTIADRRPYARRR
;
A
#
# COMPACT_ATOMS: atom_id res chain seq x y z
N MET A 1 7.27 -20.40 -14.44
CA MET A 1 7.44 -20.35 -15.91
C MET A 1 7.35 -18.89 -16.30
N THR A 2 8.45 -18.32 -16.78
CA THR A 2 8.54 -16.92 -17.24
C THR A 2 8.34 -16.93 -18.75
N ILE A 3 7.32 -16.21 -19.23
CA ILE A 3 6.99 -16.12 -20.66
C ILE A 3 7.81 -14.95 -21.23
N SER A 4 8.53 -15.16 -22.33
CA SER A 4 9.28 -14.08 -22.98
C SER A 4 8.35 -13.04 -23.60
N LEU A 5 8.86 -11.83 -23.86
CA LEU A 5 8.07 -10.73 -24.44
C LEU A 5 7.62 -11.05 -25.88
N GLU A 6 8.42 -11.84 -26.60
CA GLU A 6 8.09 -12.36 -27.92
C GLU A 6 6.97 -13.41 -27.86
N GLU A 7 7.03 -14.33 -26.88
CA GLU A 7 5.96 -15.30 -26.63
C GLU A 7 4.67 -14.61 -26.14
N ALA A 8 4.78 -13.57 -25.33
CA ALA A 8 3.63 -12.75 -24.93
C ALA A 8 2.98 -12.08 -26.14
N ARG A 9 3.75 -11.51 -27.08
CA ARG A 9 3.23 -10.97 -28.35
C ARG A 9 2.57 -12.03 -29.23
N GLN A 10 3.10 -13.25 -29.29
CA GLN A 10 2.53 -14.34 -30.11
C GLN A 10 1.28 -14.99 -29.50
N LEU A 11 1.24 -15.17 -28.17
CA LEU A 11 0.10 -15.75 -27.45
C LEU A 11 -1.12 -14.84 -27.42
N ILE A 12 -0.89 -13.56 -27.71
CA ILE A 12 -1.83 -12.49 -27.50
C ILE A 12 -1.97 -11.66 -28.79
N GLY A 13 -2.75 -12.17 -29.75
CA GLY A 13 -3.30 -11.31 -30.80
C GLY A 13 -3.99 -10.08 -30.18
N GLY A 14 -3.82 -8.91 -30.80
CA GLY A 14 -4.10 -7.59 -30.19
C GLY A 14 -5.47 -7.36 -29.54
N ASP A 15 -6.47 -8.21 -29.82
CA ASP A 15 -7.83 -8.15 -29.24
C ASP A 15 -8.08 -9.13 -28.08
N LYS A 16 -7.07 -9.88 -27.64
CA LYS A 16 -7.24 -10.87 -26.57
C LYS A 16 -7.35 -10.19 -25.20
N LEU A 17 -8.31 -10.64 -24.41
CA LEU A 17 -8.43 -10.28 -22.99
C LEU A 17 -7.49 -11.17 -22.16
N VAL A 18 -6.72 -10.54 -21.29
CA VAL A 18 -5.72 -11.16 -20.41
C VAL A 18 -6.24 -11.13 -18.98
N ALA A 19 -6.19 -12.26 -18.30
CA ALA A 19 -6.63 -12.35 -16.91
C ALA A 19 -5.63 -11.66 -15.98
N LEU A 20 -6.11 -11.16 -14.82
CA LEU A 20 -5.27 -10.50 -13.81
C LEU A 20 -4.00 -11.30 -13.42
N ARG A 21 -4.08 -12.63 -13.41
CA ARG A 21 -2.95 -13.52 -13.14
C ARG A 21 -1.90 -13.48 -14.25
N GLU A 22 -2.32 -13.52 -15.51
CA GLU A 22 -1.42 -13.43 -16.65
C GLU A 22 -0.79 -12.04 -16.73
N ILE A 23 -1.53 -10.98 -16.37
CA ILE A 23 -0.98 -9.62 -16.23
C ILE A 23 0.14 -9.60 -15.17
N ALA A 24 -0.10 -10.21 -14.01
CA ALA A 24 0.90 -10.34 -12.94
C ALA A 24 2.16 -11.08 -13.42
N GLU A 25 1.99 -12.16 -14.18
CA GLU A 25 3.10 -12.93 -14.75
C GLU A 25 3.89 -12.14 -15.80
N ILE A 26 3.21 -11.37 -16.68
CA ILE A 26 3.85 -10.52 -17.70
C ILE A 26 4.59 -9.33 -17.07
N LEU A 27 4.00 -8.72 -16.04
CA LEU A 27 4.57 -7.58 -15.34
C LEU A 27 5.56 -7.97 -14.23
N GLU A 28 5.76 -9.27 -13.99
CA GLU A 28 6.62 -9.81 -12.93
C GLU A 28 6.27 -9.27 -11.52
N ILE A 29 5.00 -8.96 -11.27
CA ILE A 29 4.49 -8.47 -9.98
C ILE A 29 3.39 -9.38 -9.44
N GLY A 30 3.22 -9.43 -8.11
CA GLY A 30 2.16 -10.22 -7.49
C GLY A 30 0.75 -9.77 -7.91
N VAL A 31 -0.19 -10.72 -8.04
CA VAL A 31 -1.61 -10.46 -8.35
C VAL A 31 -2.27 -9.42 -7.41
N PRO A 32 -2.02 -9.44 -6.08
CA PRO A 32 -2.53 -8.39 -5.19
C PRO A 32 -2.02 -6.99 -5.57
N SER A 33 -0.76 -6.91 -6.00
CA SER A 33 -0.10 -5.66 -6.41
C SER A 33 -0.68 -5.12 -7.72
N VAL A 34 -1.00 -5.98 -8.70
CA VAL A 34 -1.69 -5.56 -9.93
C VAL A 34 -3.04 -4.90 -9.60
N ARG A 35 -3.84 -5.56 -8.75
CA ARG A 35 -5.15 -5.04 -8.35
C ARG A 35 -5.04 -3.73 -7.59
N GLN A 36 -4.07 -3.63 -6.68
CA GLN A 36 -3.85 -2.43 -5.87
C GLN A 36 -3.37 -1.25 -6.73
N LYS A 37 -2.37 -1.47 -7.61
CA LYS A 37 -1.86 -0.43 -8.52
C LYS A 37 -2.95 0.04 -9.48
N ALA A 38 -3.78 -0.87 -10.01
CA ALA A 38 -4.93 -0.48 -10.84
C ALA A 38 -5.99 0.32 -10.05
N TYR A 39 -6.33 -0.10 -8.83
CA TYR A 39 -7.29 0.63 -7.98
C TYR A 39 -6.79 2.03 -7.59
N ARG A 40 -5.48 2.18 -7.39
CA ARG A 40 -4.83 3.47 -7.08
C ARG A 40 -4.58 4.34 -8.32
N GLY A 41 -4.93 3.88 -9.53
CA GLY A 41 -4.65 4.58 -10.79
C GLY A 41 -3.16 4.63 -11.17
N GLN A 42 -2.32 3.82 -10.52
CA GLN A 42 -0.89 3.71 -10.76
C GLN A 42 -0.56 2.71 -11.87
N LEU A 43 -1.53 1.85 -12.23
CA LEU A 43 -1.46 1.00 -13.39
C LEU A 43 -2.41 1.58 -14.45
N PRO A 44 -1.92 2.25 -15.50
CA PRO A 44 -2.74 2.83 -16.56
C PRO A 44 -3.26 1.74 -17.53
N ILE A 45 -3.56 0.55 -17.00
CA ILE A 45 -4.14 -0.57 -17.74
C ILE A 45 -5.61 -0.66 -17.33
N PRO A 46 -6.56 -0.42 -18.26
CA PRO A 46 -7.98 -0.47 -17.96
C PRO A 46 -8.40 -1.91 -17.62
N LEU A 47 -8.71 -2.13 -16.34
CA LEU A 47 -9.24 -3.39 -15.85
C LEU A 47 -10.75 -3.44 -16.06
N LEU A 48 -11.20 -4.37 -16.89
CA LEU A 48 -12.60 -4.65 -17.15
C LEU A 48 -13.12 -5.71 -16.15
N PRO A 49 -14.29 -5.49 -15.53
CA PRO A 49 -14.94 -6.52 -14.74
C PRO A 49 -15.42 -7.65 -15.67
N ARG A 50 -15.13 -8.90 -15.32
CA ARG A 50 -15.75 -10.05 -16.00
C ARG A 50 -17.20 -10.18 -15.52
N THR A 51 -18.13 -10.34 -16.45
CA THR A 51 -19.59 -10.34 -16.22
C THR A 51 -20.13 -11.59 -15.54
N SER A 52 -19.30 -12.59 -15.29
CA SER A 52 -19.69 -13.84 -14.64
C SER A 52 -19.29 -13.87 -13.16
N SER A 53 -20.29 -14.13 -12.32
CA SER A 53 -20.24 -14.21 -10.86
C SER A 53 -18.96 -14.89 -10.31
N GLY A 54 -18.06 -14.07 -9.76
CA GLY A 54 -16.97 -14.54 -8.88
C GLY A 54 -15.55 -14.61 -9.45
N ALA A 55 -15.27 -14.11 -10.66
CA ALA A 55 -13.95 -14.28 -11.31
C ALA A 55 -13.31 -12.97 -11.85
N PRO A 56 -11.97 -12.94 -12.02
CA PRO A 56 -11.12 -11.75 -11.84
C PRO A 56 -11.19 -10.75 -13.01
N TYR A 57 -10.81 -9.51 -12.71
CA TYR A 57 -10.61 -8.43 -13.69
C TYR A 57 -9.73 -8.89 -14.87
N VAL A 58 -10.06 -8.41 -16.06
CA VAL A 58 -9.31 -8.68 -17.31
C VAL A 58 -8.86 -7.36 -17.92
N ALA A 59 -7.72 -7.34 -18.62
CA ALA A 59 -7.29 -6.19 -19.40
C ALA A 59 -7.18 -6.57 -20.88
N ARG A 60 -7.24 -5.58 -21.77
CA ARG A 60 -6.78 -5.84 -23.14
C ARG A 60 -5.27 -5.96 -23.10
N ALA A 61 -4.78 -6.94 -23.83
CA ALA A 61 -3.37 -7.20 -23.82
C ALA A 61 -2.52 -6.14 -24.51
N ALA A 62 -3.07 -5.47 -25.53
CA ALA A 62 -2.42 -4.34 -26.17
C ALA A 62 -2.07 -3.26 -25.13
N ASP A 63 -2.95 -3.02 -24.15
CA ASP A 63 -2.71 -2.06 -23.08
C ASP A 63 -1.60 -2.55 -22.12
N VAL A 64 -1.56 -3.86 -21.83
CA VAL A 64 -0.50 -4.47 -21.00
C VAL A 64 0.86 -4.41 -21.71
N LEU A 65 0.91 -4.74 -22.99
CA LEU A 65 2.13 -4.69 -23.81
C LEU A 65 2.61 -3.25 -23.99
N ALA A 66 1.71 -2.29 -24.26
CA ALA A 66 2.04 -0.87 -24.34
C ALA A 66 2.63 -0.35 -23.02
N TYR A 67 2.11 -0.81 -21.88
CA TYR A 67 2.67 -0.47 -20.57
C TYR A 67 4.11 -1.01 -20.41
N VAL A 68 4.35 -2.28 -20.73
CA VAL A 68 5.69 -2.89 -20.65
C VAL A 68 6.69 -2.23 -21.61
N GLU A 69 6.24 -1.90 -22.83
CA GLU A 69 7.07 -1.23 -23.84
C GLU A 69 7.40 0.21 -23.45
N GLY A 70 6.47 0.92 -22.80
CA GLY A 70 6.64 2.31 -22.39
C GLY A 70 7.33 2.52 -21.04
N HIS A 71 7.28 1.55 -20.13
CA HIS A 71 7.83 1.67 -18.76
C HIS A 71 9.05 0.78 -18.51
N GLY A 72 9.51 0.05 -19.53
CA GLY A 72 10.47 -1.05 -19.35
C GLY A 72 9.83 -2.18 -18.54
N ARG A 73 10.37 -3.41 -18.68
CA ARG A 73 10.20 -4.38 -17.60
C ARG A 73 10.67 -3.67 -16.34
N ALA A 74 9.80 -3.59 -15.33
CA ALA A 74 10.11 -2.94 -14.07
C ALA A 74 11.12 -3.78 -13.29
N ASP A 75 12.31 -3.96 -13.85
CA ASP A 75 13.51 -4.19 -13.07
C ASP A 75 13.78 -2.89 -12.31
N ASP A 76 13.93 -3.03 -11.01
CA ASP A 76 14.36 -2.00 -10.08
C ASP A 76 13.41 -0.80 -9.87
N THR A 77 12.33 -1.03 -9.13
CA THR A 77 12.05 -0.16 -7.98
C THR A 77 11.32 -0.97 -6.92
N GLU A 78 11.88 -0.90 -5.71
CA GLU A 78 11.48 -1.50 -4.43
C GLU A 78 10.15 -2.26 -4.38
N PRO A 79 10.10 -3.43 -3.72
CA PRO A 79 8.84 -4.12 -3.48
C PRO A 79 7.84 -3.09 -2.93
N PRO A 80 6.62 -3.00 -3.49
CA PRO A 80 5.65 -2.03 -3.01
C PRO A 80 5.54 -2.24 -1.49
N GLU A 81 5.81 -1.19 -0.71
CA GLU A 81 5.67 -1.23 0.75
C GLU A 81 4.38 -1.98 1.05
N ASP A 82 4.51 -3.19 1.60
CA ASP A 82 3.36 -4.01 1.87
C ASP A 82 2.51 -3.19 2.85
N PRO A 83 1.28 -2.77 2.47
CA PRO A 83 0.41 -2.01 3.36
C PRO A 83 0.00 -2.82 4.60
N TYR A 84 0.31 -4.13 4.61
CA TYR A 84 0.17 -5.08 5.71
C TYR A 84 1.51 -5.58 6.25
N ALA A 85 2.66 -5.04 5.81
CA ALA A 85 3.91 -5.30 6.50
C ALA A 85 3.71 -4.88 7.95
N GLU A 86 3.92 -5.83 8.86
CA GLU A 86 3.91 -5.49 10.27
C GLU A 86 4.93 -4.37 10.46
N PRO A 87 4.52 -3.22 11.05
CA PRO A 87 5.40 -2.09 11.23
C PRO A 87 6.66 -2.59 11.90
N THR A 88 7.81 -2.31 11.30
CA THR A 88 9.08 -2.80 11.82
C THR A 88 9.24 -2.28 13.24
N LYS A 89 10.08 -2.95 14.03
CA LYS A 89 10.38 -2.47 15.38
C LYS A 89 10.77 -0.99 15.35
N SER A 90 11.56 -0.58 14.33
CA SER A 90 11.98 0.81 14.06
C SER A 90 10.78 1.74 13.83
N ASP A 91 9.81 1.34 13.00
CA ASP A 91 8.62 2.15 12.70
C ASP A 91 7.74 2.38 13.93
N LEU A 92 7.62 1.36 14.79
CA LEU A 92 6.91 1.50 16.07
C LEU A 92 7.65 2.40 17.06
N GLU A 93 8.99 2.45 17.03
CA GLU A 93 9.78 3.39 17.84
C GLU A 93 9.59 4.82 17.34
N LEU A 94 9.74 5.06 16.03
CA LEU A 94 9.53 6.38 15.41
C LEU A 94 8.11 6.91 15.64
N LEU A 95 7.10 6.05 15.50
CA LEU A 95 5.71 6.42 15.77
C LEU A 95 5.49 6.76 17.26
N SER A 96 6.07 5.98 18.17
CA SER A 96 5.99 6.24 19.60
C SER A 96 6.64 7.58 19.99
N GLU A 97 7.81 7.89 19.41
CA GLU A 97 8.47 9.17 19.60
C GLU A 97 7.65 10.35 19.05
N SER A 98 7.12 10.21 17.83
CA SER A 98 6.28 11.22 17.20
C SER A 98 5.05 11.54 18.05
N LEU A 99 4.31 10.51 18.51
CA LEU A 99 3.17 10.69 19.40
C LEU A 99 3.56 11.32 20.75
N GLY A 100 4.78 11.04 21.24
CA GLY A 100 5.33 11.69 22.43
C GLY A 100 5.52 13.19 22.25
N ARG A 101 6.08 13.61 21.10
CA ARG A 101 6.27 15.02 20.74
C ARG A 101 4.93 15.74 20.55
N ASP A 102 3.96 15.10 19.91
CA ASP A 102 2.61 15.66 19.71
C ASP A 102 1.89 15.88 21.04
N ALA A 103 1.92 14.89 21.93
CA ALA A 103 1.32 15.02 23.26
C ALA A 103 1.99 16.13 24.09
N ALA A 104 3.32 16.26 24.01
CA ALA A 104 4.05 17.34 24.68
C ALA A 104 3.67 18.73 24.11
N THR A 105 3.54 18.83 22.78
CA THR A 105 3.14 20.06 22.08
C THR A 105 1.73 20.49 22.49
N LEU A 106 0.77 19.56 22.51
CA LEU A 106 -0.59 19.86 22.96
C LEU A 106 -0.66 20.28 24.43
N ARG A 107 0.17 19.70 25.32
CA ARG A 107 0.27 20.14 26.72
C ARG A 107 0.82 21.55 26.83
N ARG A 108 1.82 21.89 26.01
CA ARG A 108 2.38 23.25 25.95
C ARG A 108 1.32 24.26 25.48
N LEU A 109 0.65 23.97 24.38
CA LEU A 109 -0.45 24.79 23.87
C LEU A 109 -1.59 24.93 24.89
N ALA A 110 -1.91 23.86 25.62
CA ALA A 110 -2.93 23.92 26.67
C ALA A 110 -2.54 24.85 27.83
N SER A 111 -1.26 24.93 28.18
CA SER A 111 -0.77 25.83 29.25
C SER A 111 -0.98 27.30 28.88
N ASP A 112 -0.86 27.63 27.59
CA ASP A 112 -1.00 29.00 27.08
C ASP A 112 -2.45 29.34 26.66
N ALA A 113 -3.33 28.34 26.55
CA ALA A 113 -4.70 28.51 26.10
C ALA A 113 -5.66 28.98 27.21
N PRO A 114 -6.68 29.80 26.87
CA PRO A 114 -7.81 30.10 27.75
C PRO A 114 -8.78 28.90 27.86
N GLU A 115 -9.69 28.93 28.85
CA GLU A 115 -10.81 27.99 28.88
C GLU A 115 -11.89 28.40 27.86
N PRO A 116 -12.55 27.44 27.16
CA PRO A 116 -12.56 25.98 27.40
C PRO A 116 -11.49 25.19 26.62
N ASP A 117 -10.69 25.85 25.79
CA ASP A 117 -9.76 25.23 24.84
C ASP A 117 -8.64 24.47 25.57
N ARG A 118 -8.21 24.98 26.72
CA ARG A 118 -7.28 24.29 27.62
C ARG A 118 -7.75 22.88 27.99
N GLY A 119 -9.02 22.72 28.38
CA GLY A 119 -9.60 21.43 28.72
C GLY A 119 -9.67 20.48 27.53
N ALA A 120 -9.97 20.99 26.33
CA ALA A 120 -10.00 20.20 25.10
C ALA A 120 -8.60 19.71 24.69
N LEU A 121 -7.61 20.60 24.71
CA LEU A 121 -6.21 20.29 24.36
C LEU A 121 -5.59 19.27 25.31
N ARG A 122 -5.86 19.37 26.63
CA ARG A 122 -5.41 18.37 27.61
C ARG A 122 -6.00 16.98 27.34
N ARG A 123 -7.32 16.89 27.10
CA ARG A 123 -7.97 15.62 26.77
C ARG A 123 -7.41 14.99 25.49
N GLN A 124 -7.08 15.82 24.49
CA GLN A 124 -6.46 15.36 23.26
C GLN A 124 -5.03 14.86 23.49
N ALA A 125 -4.23 15.58 24.26
CA ALA A 125 -2.89 15.14 24.65
C ALA A 125 -2.92 13.78 25.38
N ASP A 126 -3.87 13.57 26.29
CA ASP A 126 -4.03 12.32 27.02
C ASP A 126 -4.52 11.16 26.15
N ARG A 127 -5.30 11.44 25.09
CA ARG A 127 -5.68 10.43 24.09
C ARG A 127 -4.47 10.00 23.28
N ILE A 128 -3.62 10.94 22.86
CA ILE A 128 -2.39 10.67 22.13
C ILE A 128 -1.38 9.90 22.99
N ASP A 129 -1.18 10.29 24.25
CA ASP A 129 -0.27 9.57 25.15
C ASP A 129 -0.75 8.15 25.44
N ARG A 130 -2.07 7.91 25.57
CA ARG A 130 -2.62 6.55 25.67
C ARG A 130 -2.32 5.71 24.44
N LYS A 131 -2.48 6.28 23.23
CA LYS A 131 -2.13 5.60 21.97
C LYS A 131 -0.64 5.26 21.89
N ARG A 132 0.22 6.18 22.31
CA ARG A 132 1.68 5.97 22.42
C ARG A 132 2.01 4.79 23.34
N ARG A 133 1.42 4.73 24.53
CA ARG A 133 1.61 3.62 25.46
C ARG A 133 1.16 2.30 24.86
N THR A 134 0.00 2.24 24.22
CA THR A 134 -0.47 1.01 23.52
C THR A 134 0.51 0.54 22.44
N ILE A 135 1.15 1.46 21.70
CA ILE A 135 2.17 1.12 20.70
C ILE A 135 3.46 0.64 21.36
N ALA A 136 3.91 1.30 22.43
CA ALA A 136 5.07 0.88 23.21
C ALA A 136 4.85 -0.49 23.90
N ASP A 137 3.64 -0.75 24.39
CA ASP A 137 3.24 -1.99 25.07
C ASP A 137 3.03 -3.16 24.11
N ARG A 138 2.84 -2.90 22.79
CA ARG A 138 2.85 -3.95 21.76
C ARG A 138 4.26 -4.46 21.43
N ARG A 139 5.32 -3.89 22.01
CA ARG A 139 6.72 -4.34 21.83
C ARG A 139 7.07 -5.77 22.29
N PRO A 140 6.33 -6.52 23.14
CA PRO A 140 6.75 -7.88 23.52
C PRO A 140 6.23 -9.00 22.61
N TYR A 141 5.30 -8.74 21.68
CA TYR A 141 4.74 -9.81 20.83
C TYR A 141 5.57 -10.13 19.57
N ALA A 142 6.52 -9.28 19.20
CA ALA A 142 7.39 -9.48 18.04
C ALA A 142 8.61 -10.40 18.32
N ARG A 143 8.64 -11.14 19.45
CA ARG A 143 9.79 -11.97 19.87
C ARG A 143 9.53 -13.48 19.97
N ARG A 144 8.44 -13.99 19.37
CA ARG A 144 8.20 -15.43 19.25
C ARG A 144 7.67 -15.81 17.87
N ARG A 145 8.57 -15.87 16.90
CA ARG A 145 8.65 -16.97 15.93
C ARG A 145 9.98 -16.90 15.19
#